data_AF-A0A0C3JGK2-F1
#
_entry.id   AF-A0A0C3JGK2-F1
#
_cell.length_a   1.000
_cell.length_b   1.000
_cell.length_c   1.000
_cell.angle_alpha   90.00
_cell.angle_beta   90.00
_cell.angle_gamma   90.00
#
_symmetry.space_group_name_H-M   'P 1'
#
loop_
_entity.id
_entity.type
_entity.pdbx_description
1 polymer ?
#
loop_
_entity_poly.entity_id
_entity_poly.type
_entity_poly.pdbx_seq_one_letter_code
_entity_poly.pdbx_strand_id
1 'polypeptide(L)'
;QPIKHGSTSIFIPILCTSHLHTLNALVEHGIGCVIVFEYLFFQLQVKDRGTTRKHLEQDLTLVVQKYQKSGVQEIVNACIAEAFQQHGERVDDICPMLVGIAQAHQM
;
A
#
# COMPACT_ATOMS: atom_id res chain seq x y z
N GLN A 1 -35.74 10.55 6.65
CA GLN A 1 -34.65 11.16 7.46
C GLN A 1 -33.37 11.09 6.65
N PRO A 2 -32.64 12.20 6.45
CA PRO A 2 -31.35 12.14 5.76
C PRO A 2 -30.31 11.53 6.70
N ILE A 3 -29.65 10.47 6.25
CA ILE A 3 -28.51 9.87 6.96
C ILE A 3 -27.36 10.88 6.86
N LYS A 4 -27.01 11.51 8.00
CA LYS A 4 -25.79 12.33 8.09
C LYS A 4 -24.58 11.41 8.00
N HIS A 5 -24.09 11.16 6.79
CA HIS A 5 -22.72 10.66 6.62
C HIS A 5 -21.76 11.80 6.95
N GLY A 6 -21.32 11.84 8.21
CA GLY A 6 -20.13 12.61 8.56
C GLY A 6 -18.93 11.95 7.90
N SER A 7 -18.58 12.38 6.68
CA SER A 7 -17.38 11.94 5.97
C SER A 7 -16.14 12.49 6.70
N THR A 8 -15.78 11.90 7.83
CA THR A 8 -14.45 12.11 8.41
C THR A 8 -13.45 11.39 7.49
N SER A 9 -12.28 11.98 7.25
CA SER A 9 -11.22 11.39 6.40
C SER A 9 -10.38 10.37 7.19
N ILE A 10 -10.00 9.25 6.58
CA ILE A 10 -9.02 8.31 7.15
C ILE A 10 -7.64 8.78 6.70
N PHE A 11 -6.70 8.91 7.63
CA PHE A 11 -5.32 9.24 7.29
C PHE A 11 -4.57 7.98 6.84
N ILE A 12 -4.04 8.00 5.62
CA ILE A 12 -3.18 6.93 5.10
C ILE A 12 -1.72 7.40 5.25
N PRO A 13 -0.89 6.66 5.99
CA PRO A 13 0.54 6.97 6.10
C PRO A 13 1.24 6.96 4.74
N ILE A 14 2.27 7.78 4.58
CA ILE A 14 3.13 7.77 3.40
C ILE A 14 3.93 6.46 3.37
N LEU A 15 3.88 5.76 2.25
CA LEU A 15 4.52 4.44 2.05
C LEU A 15 5.63 4.46 1.01
N CYS A 16 5.97 5.63 0.46
CA CYS A 16 7.14 5.79 -0.38
C CYS A 16 8.36 6.24 0.44
N THR A 17 9.53 5.92 -0.09
CA THR A 17 10.84 6.35 0.42
C THR A 17 11.59 7.23 -0.58
N SER A 18 11.21 7.15 -1.86
CA SER A 18 11.75 8.02 -2.90
C SER A 18 11.30 9.47 -2.72
N HIS A 19 12.26 10.40 -2.67
CA HIS A 19 12.00 11.84 -2.60
C HIS A 19 12.35 12.59 -3.91
N LEU A 20 13.11 11.97 -4.81
CA LEU A 20 13.72 12.64 -5.98
C LEU A 20 12.95 12.41 -7.29
N HIS A 21 12.32 11.25 -7.48
CA HIS A 21 11.54 10.92 -8.66
C HIS A 21 10.06 10.78 -8.31
N THR A 22 9.24 11.71 -8.80
CA THR A 22 7.80 11.76 -8.50
C THR A 22 7.08 10.48 -8.94
N LEU A 23 7.49 9.87 -10.06
CA LEU A 23 6.87 8.64 -10.55
C LEU A 23 7.24 7.43 -9.68
N ASN A 24 8.50 7.27 -9.28
CA ASN A 24 8.92 6.22 -8.33
C ASN A 24 8.19 6.39 -7.00
N ALA A 25 8.15 7.60 -6.46
CA ALA A 25 7.44 7.88 -5.22
C ALA A 25 5.94 7.53 -5.32
N LEU A 26 5.30 7.82 -6.45
CA LEU A 26 3.91 7.46 -6.71
C LEU A 26 3.72 5.94 -6.77
N VAL A 27 4.60 5.24 -7.48
CA VAL A 27 4.53 3.78 -7.65
C VAL A 27 4.82 3.04 -6.35
N GLU A 28 5.85 3.43 -5.61
CA GLU A 28 6.15 2.90 -4.28
C GLU A 28 4.96 3.08 -3.33
N HIS A 29 4.38 4.28 -3.30
CA HIS A 29 3.23 4.54 -2.45
C HIS A 29 1.99 3.75 -2.89
N GLY A 30 1.75 3.65 -4.20
CA GLY A 30 0.63 2.92 -4.77
C GLY A 30 0.70 1.42 -4.47
N ILE A 31 1.83 0.78 -4.76
CA ILE A 31 2.04 -0.64 -4.47
C ILE A 31 2.00 -0.91 -2.96
N GLY A 32 2.65 -0.05 -2.16
CA GLY A 32 2.57 -0.14 -0.71
C GLY A 32 1.14 -0.09 -0.18
N CYS A 33 0.30 0.80 -0.73
CA CYS A 33 -1.12 0.87 -0.37
C CYS A 33 -1.87 -0.42 -0.70
N VAL A 34 -1.64 -1.00 -1.89
CA VAL A 34 -2.28 -2.26 -2.30
C VAL A 34 -1.96 -3.38 -1.30
N ILE A 35 -0.69 -3.58 -0.97
CA ILE A 35 -0.23 -4.62 -0.05
C ILE A 35 -0.79 -4.38 1.37
N VAL A 36 -0.72 -3.15 1.87
CA VAL A 36 -1.23 -2.78 3.20
C VAL A 36 -2.74 -3.00 3.28
N PHE A 37 -3.51 -2.60 2.27
CA PHE A 37 -4.95 -2.75 2.29
C PHE A 37 -5.42 -4.19 2.14
N GLU A 38 -4.73 -4.99 1.33
CA GLU A 38 -5.01 -6.42 1.21
C GLU A 38 -4.81 -7.12 2.55
N TYR A 39 -3.68 -6.90 3.22
CA TYR A 39 -3.43 -7.48 4.54
C TYR A 39 -4.41 -6.97 5.60
N LEU A 40 -4.73 -5.67 5.58
CA LEU A 40 -5.73 -5.10 6.48
C LEU A 40 -7.10 -5.76 6.25
N PHE A 41 -7.50 -5.98 5.00
CA PHE A 41 -8.75 -6.63 4.65
C PHE A 41 -8.81 -8.06 5.20
N PHE A 42 -7.74 -8.85 5.06
CA PHE A 42 -7.68 -10.19 5.67
C PHE A 42 -7.79 -10.15 7.19
N GLN A 43 -7.07 -9.23 7.85
CA GLN A 43 -7.12 -9.08 9.31
C GLN A 43 -8.52 -8.70 9.81
N LEU A 44 -9.24 -7.88 9.05
CA LEU A 44 -10.61 -7.49 9.37
C LEU A 44 -11.61 -8.63 9.18
N GLN A 45 -11.40 -9.53 8.22
CA GLN A 45 -12.24 -10.73 8.06
C GLN A 45 -12.05 -11.74 9.20
N VAL A 46 -10.82 -11.91 9.69
CA VAL A 46 -10.51 -12.84 10.78
C VAL A 46 -11.05 -12.31 12.12
N LYS A 47 -11.08 -10.99 12.30
CA LYS A 47 -11.68 -10.37 13.48
C LYS A 47 -13.19 -10.30 13.30
N ASP A 48 -13.92 -11.22 13.91
CA ASP A 48 -15.39 -11.14 14.06
C ASP A 48 -15.79 -9.97 14.98
N ARG A 49 -15.59 -8.74 14.52
CA ARG A 49 -15.92 -7.51 15.26
C ARG A 49 -16.61 -6.56 14.30
N GLY A 50 -17.79 -6.07 14.70
CA GLY A 50 -18.38 -4.89 14.09
C GLY A 50 -17.41 -3.72 14.24
N THR A 51 -16.58 -3.47 13.23
CA THR A 51 -15.44 -2.57 13.33
C THR A 51 -15.90 -1.13 13.45
N THR A 52 -15.70 -0.50 14.61
CA THR A 52 -15.86 0.95 14.72
C THR A 52 -14.66 1.64 14.05
N ARG A 53 -14.87 2.83 13.51
CA ARG A 53 -13.85 3.60 12.78
C ARG A 53 -12.51 3.75 13.51
N LYS A 54 -12.53 3.97 14.84
CA LYS A 54 -11.32 4.11 15.66
C LYS A 54 -10.47 2.82 15.65
N HIS A 55 -11.10 1.66 15.55
CA HIS A 55 -10.41 0.37 15.46
C HIS A 55 -9.78 0.19 14.09
N LEU A 56 -10.41 0.69 13.02
CA LEU A 56 -9.87 0.65 11.66
C LEU A 56 -8.57 1.46 11.52
N GLU A 57 -8.51 2.67 12.08
CA GLU A 57 -7.30 3.51 12.04
C GLU A 57 -6.13 2.89 12.83
N GLN A 58 -6.44 2.26 13.96
CA GLN A 58 -5.46 1.52 14.77
C GLN A 58 -4.94 0.29 14.03
N ASP A 59 -5.84 -0.49 13.42
CA ASP A 59 -5.48 -1.65 12.63
C ASP A 59 -4.64 -1.26 11.42
N LEU A 60 -5.02 -0.20 10.69
CA LEU A 60 -4.23 0.35 9.59
C LEU A 60 -2.82 0.75 10.05
N THR A 61 -2.71 1.45 11.19
CA THR A 61 -1.40 1.85 11.75
C THR A 61 -0.52 0.64 12.04
N LEU A 62 -1.09 -0.42 12.64
CA LEU A 62 -0.36 -1.66 12.94
C LEU A 62 0.10 -2.37 11.66
N VAL A 63 -0.76 -2.44 10.64
CA VAL A 63 -0.41 -3.05 9.36
C VAL A 63 0.70 -2.28 8.65
N VAL A 64 0.63 -0.95 8.62
CA VAL A 64 1.70 -0.11 8.05
C VAL A 64 3.02 -0.33 8.78
N GLN A 65 3.02 -0.35 10.11
CA GLN A 65 4.23 -0.64 10.88
C GLN A 65 4.79 -2.03 10.57
N LYS A 66 3.93 -3.03 10.35
CA LYS A 66 4.36 -4.37 9.95
C LYS A 66 5.00 -4.34 8.56
N TYR A 67 4.38 -3.69 7.58
CA TYR A 67 4.92 -3.53 6.22
C TYR A 67 6.29 -2.84 6.21
N GLN A 68 6.44 -1.78 7.00
CA GLN A 68 7.69 -1.03 7.10
C GLN A 68 8.81 -1.80 7.82
N LYS A 69 8.47 -2.66 8.80
CA LYS A 69 9.45 -3.41 9.61
C LYS A 69 9.75 -4.81 9.10
N SER A 70 8.95 -5.36 8.19
CA SER A 70 9.09 -6.72 7.69
C SER A 70 10.16 -6.88 6.60
N GLY A 71 10.76 -5.78 6.12
CA GLY A 71 11.63 -5.76 4.96
C GLY A 71 10.88 -5.84 3.62
N VAL A 72 9.56 -6.05 3.63
CA VAL A 72 8.74 -6.12 2.39
C VAL A 72 8.81 -4.79 1.64
N GLN A 73 8.73 -3.65 2.33
CA GLN A 73 8.86 -2.34 1.69
C GLN A 73 10.21 -2.18 0.96
N GLU A 74 11.31 -2.62 1.58
CA GLU A 74 12.65 -2.52 0.97
C GLU A 74 12.76 -3.40 -0.28
N ILE A 75 12.24 -4.63 -0.21
CA ILE A 75 12.24 -5.56 -1.36
C ILE A 75 11.38 -5.00 -2.50
N VAL A 76 10.16 -4.53 -2.19
CA VAL A 76 9.26 -3.91 -3.18
C VAL A 76 9.92 -2.72 -3.84
N ASN A 77 10.54 -1.82 -3.07
CA ASN A 77 11.22 -0.64 -3.62
C ASN A 77 12.41 -1.03 -4.50
N ALA A 78 13.17 -2.07 -4.12
CA ALA A 78 14.25 -2.58 -4.95
C ALA A 78 13.75 -3.15 -6.29
N CYS A 79 12.66 -3.93 -6.27
CA CYS A 79 12.04 -4.45 -7.50
C CYS A 79 11.48 -3.34 -8.39
N ILE A 80 10.88 -2.30 -7.80
CA ILE A 80 10.40 -1.13 -8.54
C ILE A 80 11.58 -0.43 -9.22
N ALA A 81 12.66 -0.17 -8.48
CA ALA A 81 13.85 0.46 -9.03
C ALA A 81 14.45 -0.34 -10.19
N GLU A 82 14.53 -1.67 -10.04
CA GLU A 82 14.99 -2.56 -11.10
C GLU A 82 14.09 -2.51 -12.34
N ALA A 83 12.77 -2.52 -12.16
CA ALA A 83 11.82 -2.44 -13.27
C ALA A 83 11.97 -1.12 -14.05
N PHE A 84 12.11 0.01 -13.35
CA PHE A 84 12.38 1.31 -13.98
C PHE A 84 13.75 1.37 -14.67
N GLN A 85 14.77 0.71 -14.11
CA GLN A 85 16.08 0.63 -14.74
C GLN A 85 16.04 -0.17 -16.06
N GLN A 86 15.25 -1.25 -16.11
CA GLN A 86 15.18 -2.14 -17.27
C GLN A 86 14.26 -1.62 -18.38
N HIS A 87 13.12 -1.01 -18.02
CA HIS A 87 12.06 -0.67 -18.96
C HIS A 87 11.84 0.84 -19.11
N GLY A 88 12.51 1.66 -18.29
CA GLY A 88 12.25 3.09 -18.21
C GLY A 88 10.84 3.38 -17.71
N GLU A 89 10.27 4.50 -18.17
CA GLU A 89 8.94 4.95 -17.77
C GLU A 89 7.84 4.57 -18.79
N ARG A 90 8.13 3.64 -19.71
CA ARG A 90 7.17 3.20 -20.73
C ARG A 90 6.05 2.40 -20.07
N VAL A 91 4.88 3.01 -19.97
CA VAL A 91 3.68 2.47 -19.29
C VAL A 91 3.37 1.03 -19.70
N ASP A 92 3.39 0.73 -21.01
CA ASP A 92 3.06 -0.60 -21.54
C ASP A 92 4.02 -1.70 -21.07
N ASP A 93 5.28 -1.34 -20.79
CA ASP A 93 6.31 -2.28 -20.36
C ASP A 93 6.39 -2.34 -18.82
N ILE A 94 6.29 -1.19 -18.14
CA ILE A 94 6.47 -1.08 -16.69
C ILE A 94 5.23 -1.57 -15.93
N CYS A 95 4.00 -1.29 -16.41
CA CYS A 95 2.79 -1.63 -15.67
C CYS A 95 2.63 -3.14 -15.40
N PRO A 96 2.85 -4.06 -16.37
CA PRO A 96 2.81 -5.49 -16.10
C PRO A 96 3.81 -5.91 -15.01
N MET A 97 5.01 -5.31 -15.00
CA MET A 97 6.04 -5.58 -13.98
C MET A 97 5.59 -5.11 -12.59
N LEU A 98 5.03 -3.90 -12.50
CA LEU A 98 4.49 -3.35 -11.25
C LEU A 98 3.34 -4.20 -10.68
N VAL A 99 2.47 -4.72 -11.53
CA VAL A 99 1.42 -5.67 -11.14
C VAL A 99 2.04 -6.97 -10.60
N GLY A 100 3.05 -7.51 -11.28
CA GLY A 100 3.78 -8.69 -10.83
C GLY A 100 4.45 -8.49 -9.47
N ILE A 101 5.04 -7.32 -9.22
CA ILE A 101 5.65 -6.95 -7.93
C ILE A 101 4.58 -6.95 -6.84
N ALA A 102 3.43 -6.32 -7.06
CA ALA A 102 2.35 -6.29 -6.10
C ALA A 102 1.83 -7.71 -5.77
N GLN A 103 1.66 -8.56 -6.79
CA GLN A 103 1.22 -9.95 -6.62
C GLN A 103 2.24 -10.82 -5.86
N ALA A 104 3.53 -10.62 -6.08
CA ALA A 104 4.58 -11.40 -5.42
C ALA A 104 4.75 -11.08 -3.93
N HIS A 105 4.27 -9.91 -3.48
CA HIS A 105 4.47 -9.39 -2.13
C HIS A 105 3.16 -9.21 -1.35
N GLN A 106 2.08 -9.84 -1.80
CA GLN A 106 0.83 -9.92 -1.04
C GLN A 106 1.10 -10.59 0.32
N MET A 107 0.52 -10.03 1.39
CA MET A 107 0.71 -10.50 2.77
C MET A 107 -0.52 -11.17 3.33
#